data_AF-A0A6C0CDF7-F1
#
_entry.id   AF-A0A6C0CDF7-F1
#
_cell.length_a   1.000
_cell.length_b   1.000
_cell.length_c   1.000
_cell.angle_alpha   90.00
_cell.angle_beta   90.00
_cell.angle_gamma   90.00
#
_symmetry.space_group_name_H-M   'P 1'
#
loop_
_entity.id
_entity.type
_entity.pdbx_description
1 polymer ?
#
loop_
_entity_poly.entity_id
_entity_poly.type
_entity_poly.pdbx_seq_one_letter_code
_entity_poly.pdbx_strand_id
1 'polypeptide(L)'
;MVCKIYKTCDHVPCGATMNKCTPSYCYPNVSKNWNYCNMSNWKPRRYKKYKSTCSDESKCILKKTKKFNNSVDALTLHNKMPYIWRFLKPQTRKHMVQLAKKPVKVINIPFTIFPHTKKTKSDSQFINNMTKKKRARFYKLRKHYKAI
;
A
#
# COMPACT_ATOMS: atom_id res chain seq x y z
N MET A 1 10.69 13.53 -13.46
CA MET A 1 10.83 12.28 -12.66
C MET A 1 11.41 11.23 -13.59
N VAL A 2 12.59 10.66 -13.31
CA VAL A 2 13.23 9.70 -14.22
C VAL A 2 12.52 8.35 -14.10
N CYS A 3 12.01 7.83 -15.22
CA CYS A 3 11.40 6.50 -15.25
C CYS A 3 12.45 5.42 -14.97
N LYS A 4 12.10 4.46 -14.12
CA LYS A 4 12.99 3.38 -13.67
C LYS A 4 12.33 2.04 -13.94
N ILE A 5 13.07 1.12 -14.53
CA ILE A 5 12.68 -0.29 -14.69
C ILE A 5 13.65 -1.17 -13.92
N TYR A 6 13.23 -2.38 -13.55
CA TYR A 6 14.02 -3.34 -12.78
C TYR A 6 14.17 -4.64 -13.58
N LYS A 7 15.19 -5.44 -13.26
CA LYS A 7 15.48 -6.68 -14.00
C LYS A 7 14.31 -7.66 -13.99
N THR A 8 13.67 -7.84 -12.84
CA THR A 8 12.45 -8.65 -12.68
C THR A 8 11.57 -8.04 -11.58
N CYS A 9 10.33 -8.53 -11.44
CA CYS A 9 9.42 -8.10 -10.37
C CYS A 9 9.97 -8.32 -8.95
N ASP A 10 10.88 -9.28 -8.76
CA ASP A 10 11.54 -9.53 -7.47
C ASP A 10 12.53 -8.43 -7.10
N HIS A 11 13.07 -7.73 -8.11
CA HIS A 11 14.02 -6.64 -7.93
C HIS A 11 13.30 -5.31 -7.64
N VAL A 12 11.98 -5.24 -7.79
CA VAL A 12 11.21 -4.04 -7.42
C VAL A 12 11.25 -3.87 -5.90
N PRO A 13 11.77 -2.75 -5.38
CA PRO A 13 11.83 -2.52 -3.95
C PRO A 13 10.44 -2.30 -3.36
N CYS A 14 10.29 -2.56 -2.06
CA CYS A 14 9.04 -2.32 -1.35
C CYS A 14 8.67 -0.82 -1.40
N GLY A 15 7.44 -0.50 -1.82
CA GLY A 15 6.97 0.87 -2.06
C GLY A 15 7.13 1.38 -3.50
N ALA A 16 7.78 0.62 -4.39
CA ALA A 16 7.89 0.94 -5.81
C ALA A 16 6.94 0.09 -6.68
N THR A 17 6.83 0.46 -7.95
CA THR A 17 6.00 -0.23 -8.94
C THR A 17 6.76 -0.34 -10.27
N MET A 18 6.51 -1.42 -11.00
CA MET A 18 6.96 -1.65 -12.38
C MET A 18 5.82 -2.32 -13.13
N ASN A 19 5.58 -1.96 -14.38
CA ASN A 19 4.48 -2.56 -15.14
C ASN A 19 4.70 -4.06 -15.33
N LYS A 20 3.62 -4.77 -15.68
CA LYS A 20 3.60 -6.23 -15.90
C LYS A 20 3.87 -7.08 -14.64
N CYS A 21 4.09 -6.46 -13.49
CA CYS A 21 4.22 -7.17 -12.22
C CYS A 21 2.87 -7.36 -11.55
N THR A 22 2.72 -8.44 -10.78
CA THR A 22 1.56 -8.60 -9.89
C THR A 22 1.76 -7.79 -8.61
N PRO A 23 0.69 -7.18 -8.07
CA PRO A 23 0.72 -6.55 -6.76
C PRO A 23 1.17 -7.54 -5.68
N SER A 24 2.01 -7.07 -4.77
CA SER A 24 2.59 -7.89 -3.70
C SER A 24 2.66 -7.10 -2.39
N TYR A 25 2.57 -7.80 -1.27
CA TYR A 25 2.85 -7.26 0.06
C TYR A 25 4.30 -7.55 0.43
N CYS A 26 4.94 -6.64 1.15
CA CYS A 26 6.37 -6.74 1.44
C CYS A 26 6.73 -6.02 2.74
N TYR A 27 7.82 -6.39 3.44
CA TYR A 27 8.27 -5.77 4.70
C TYR A 27 9.66 -5.12 4.54
N PRO A 28 9.92 -3.85 4.96
CA PRO A 28 9.22 -3.12 6.02
C PRO A 28 8.17 -2.09 5.59
N ASN A 29 8.02 -1.80 4.29
CA ASN A 29 6.89 -0.96 3.84
C ASN A 29 5.60 -1.80 3.81
N VAL A 30 4.53 -1.29 3.21
CA VAL A 30 3.25 -2.02 3.18
C VAL A 30 3.16 -2.91 1.95
N SER A 31 3.63 -2.45 0.79
CA SER A 31 3.38 -3.14 -0.48
C SER A 31 4.27 -2.67 -1.63
N LYS A 32 4.29 -3.44 -2.74
CA LYS A 32 4.94 -3.08 -4.02
C LYS A 32 4.06 -3.50 -5.20
N ASN A 33 4.30 -2.88 -6.35
CA ASN A 33 3.58 -3.14 -7.61
C ASN A 33 2.08 -2.82 -7.57
N TRP A 34 1.59 -2.08 -6.57
CA TRP A 34 0.21 -1.60 -6.50
C TRP A 34 0.02 -0.32 -7.33
N ASN A 35 -0.18 -0.47 -8.63
CA ASN A 35 -0.65 0.60 -9.53
C ASN A 35 -1.81 0.08 -10.39
N TYR A 36 -2.55 0.99 -11.03
CA TYR A 36 -3.72 0.62 -11.85
C TYR A 36 -3.36 -0.39 -12.95
N CYS A 37 -2.28 -0.14 -13.69
CA CYS A 37 -1.77 -1.06 -14.72
C CYS A 37 -1.63 -2.50 -14.20
N ASN A 38 -0.99 -2.68 -13.05
CA ASN A 38 -0.71 -3.99 -12.48
C ASN A 38 -1.93 -4.68 -11.88
N MET A 39 -3.01 -3.96 -11.59
CA MET A 39 -4.26 -4.59 -11.16
C MET A 39 -4.84 -5.53 -12.22
N SER A 40 -4.59 -5.27 -13.51
CA SER A 40 -4.99 -6.21 -14.56
C SER A 40 -4.25 -7.53 -14.47
N ASN A 41 -3.04 -7.57 -13.91
CA ASN A 41 -2.28 -8.80 -13.70
C ASN A 41 -2.76 -9.56 -12.46
N TRP A 42 -3.41 -8.86 -11.51
CA TRP A 42 -3.93 -9.48 -10.29
C TRP A 42 -5.29 -10.16 -10.48
N LYS A 43 -6.26 -9.45 -11.08
CA LYS A 43 -7.59 -9.99 -11.40
C LYS A 43 -7.98 -9.58 -12.82
N PRO A 44 -7.44 -10.27 -13.85
CA PRO A 44 -7.55 -9.84 -15.25
C PRO A 44 -9.00 -9.68 -15.71
N ARG A 45 -9.90 -10.57 -15.29
CA ARG A 45 -11.33 -10.47 -15.65
C ARG A 45 -11.99 -9.19 -15.10
N ARG A 46 -11.61 -8.74 -13.90
CA ARG A 46 -12.21 -7.57 -13.22
C ARG A 46 -11.55 -6.25 -13.62
N TYR A 47 -10.26 -6.29 -13.92
CA TYR A 47 -9.44 -5.08 -14.09
C TYR A 47 -8.77 -4.97 -15.47
N LYS A 48 -9.25 -5.72 -16.48
CA LYS A 48 -8.75 -5.66 -17.87
C LYS A 48 -8.62 -4.22 -18.38
N LYS A 49 -9.59 -3.36 -18.06
CA LYS A 49 -9.62 -1.95 -18.45
C LYS A 49 -8.40 -1.14 -17.99
N TYR A 50 -7.71 -1.56 -16.93
CA TYR A 50 -6.56 -0.82 -16.43
C TYR A 50 -5.26 -1.12 -17.18
N LYS A 51 -5.25 -2.10 -18.08
CA LYS A 51 -4.08 -2.36 -18.95
C LYS A 51 -3.71 -1.14 -19.80
N SER A 52 -4.66 -0.28 -20.15
CA SER A 52 -4.41 0.97 -20.87
C SER A 52 -3.70 2.04 -20.03
N THR A 53 -3.65 1.88 -18.71
CA THR A 53 -2.99 2.82 -17.78
C THR A 53 -1.50 2.53 -17.58
N CYS A 54 -0.97 1.51 -18.26
CA CYS A 54 0.46 1.19 -18.21
C CYS A 54 1.25 2.29 -18.90
N SER A 55 2.19 2.88 -18.17
CA SER A 55 3.15 3.83 -18.72
C SER A 55 4.03 3.18 -19.79
N ASP A 56 4.43 3.94 -20.80
CA ASP A 56 5.47 3.49 -21.71
C ASP A 56 6.80 3.35 -20.95
N GLU A 57 7.38 2.16 -21.01
CA GLU A 57 8.64 1.83 -20.33
C GLU A 57 9.85 1.82 -21.28
N SER A 58 9.66 2.14 -22.56
CA SER A 58 10.71 2.08 -23.59
C SER A 58 11.95 2.94 -23.29
N LYS A 59 11.75 4.09 -22.64
CA LYS A 59 12.80 5.07 -22.30
C LYS A 59 13.25 5.01 -20.83
N CYS A 60 12.86 3.96 -20.09
CA CYS A 60 13.16 3.85 -18.67
C CYS A 60 14.55 3.29 -18.41
N ILE A 61 15.21 3.82 -17.38
CA ILE A 61 16.57 3.40 -17.02
C ILE A 61 16.51 2.16 -16.14
N LEU A 62 17.23 1.11 -16.54
CA LEU A 62 17.36 -0.11 -15.74
C LEU A 62 18.11 0.18 -14.43
N LYS A 63 17.44 -0.05 -13.30
CA LYS A 63 18.01 0.04 -11.97
C LYS A 63 18.42 -1.34 -11.48
N LYS A 64 19.71 -1.49 -11.19
CA LYS A 64 20.28 -2.65 -10.53
C LYS A 64 19.98 -2.58 -9.03
N THR A 65 19.01 -3.36 -8.59
CA THR A 65 18.66 -3.54 -7.17
C THR A 65 18.94 -4.99 -6.76
N LYS A 66 18.96 -5.28 -5.46
CA LYS A 66 18.99 -6.66 -4.96
C LYS A 66 17.57 -7.26 -5.04
N LYS A 67 17.48 -8.59 -5.17
CA LYS A 67 16.20 -9.29 -5.02
C LYS A 67 15.62 -9.03 -3.63
N PHE A 68 14.33 -8.74 -3.60
CA PHE A 68 13.61 -8.49 -2.37
C PHE A 68 12.87 -9.77 -1.93
N ASN A 69 13.44 -10.47 -0.95
CA ASN A 69 12.97 -11.80 -0.56
C ASN A 69 11.78 -11.78 0.43
N ASN A 70 11.58 -10.66 1.15
CA ASN A 70 10.51 -10.54 2.15
C ASN A 70 9.20 -10.05 1.53
N SER A 71 8.78 -10.63 0.41
CA SER A 71 7.52 -10.28 -0.26
C SER A 71 6.69 -11.48 -0.62
N VAL A 72 5.37 -11.30 -0.59
CA VAL A 72 4.39 -12.32 -0.97
C VAL A 72 3.44 -11.72 -2.00
N ASP A 73 3.21 -12.47 -3.08
CA ASP A 73 2.21 -12.13 -4.10
C ASP A 73 0.82 -11.96 -3.47
N ALA A 74 0.08 -10.92 -3.88
CA ALA A 74 -1.19 -10.56 -3.26
C ALA A 74 -2.27 -11.64 -3.46
N LEU A 75 -2.28 -12.32 -4.62
CA LEU A 75 -3.22 -13.42 -4.86
C LEU A 75 -2.89 -14.60 -3.95
N THR A 76 -1.60 -14.95 -3.87
CA THR A 76 -1.13 -16.01 -2.97
C THR A 76 -1.48 -15.72 -1.53
N LEU A 77 -1.25 -14.48 -1.07
CA LEU A 77 -1.59 -14.06 0.29
C LEU A 77 -3.10 -14.18 0.52
N HIS A 78 -3.93 -13.64 -0.37
CA HIS A 78 -5.38 -13.65 -0.18
C HIS A 78 -5.97 -15.06 -0.25
N ASN A 79 -5.37 -15.97 -1.03
CA ASN A 79 -5.80 -17.36 -1.14
C ASN A 79 -5.33 -18.23 0.05
N LYS A 80 -4.11 -17.99 0.56
CA LYS A 80 -3.55 -18.75 1.71
C LYS A 80 -3.96 -18.20 3.06
N MET A 81 -4.20 -16.90 3.14
CA MET A 81 -4.59 -16.19 4.36
C MET A 81 -6.08 -15.82 4.49
N PRO A 82 -7.08 -16.53 3.90
CA PRO A 82 -8.46 -16.39 4.37
C PRO A 82 -8.59 -16.94 5.81
N TYR A 83 -7.68 -17.87 6.20
CA TYR A 83 -7.63 -18.52 7.50
C TYR A 83 -6.55 -17.94 8.44
N ILE A 84 -6.02 -16.73 8.17
CA ILE A 84 -5.01 -16.09 9.05
C ILE A 84 -5.44 -16.12 10.52
N TRP A 85 -6.75 -16.04 10.77
CA TRP A 85 -7.37 -16.21 12.07
C TRP A 85 -6.81 -17.37 12.90
N ARG A 86 -6.46 -18.50 12.29
CA ARG A 86 -5.89 -19.68 12.99
C ARG A 86 -4.45 -19.49 13.46
N PHE A 87 -3.68 -18.64 12.80
CA PHE A 87 -2.25 -18.41 13.08
C PHE A 87 -1.99 -17.13 13.89
N LEU A 88 -2.98 -16.25 14.00
CA LEU A 88 -2.87 -15.05 14.83
C LEU A 88 -2.81 -15.42 16.32
N LYS A 89 -2.11 -14.62 17.12
CA LYS A 89 -2.18 -14.72 18.59
C LYS A 89 -3.63 -14.45 19.05
N PRO A 90 -4.12 -15.06 20.16
CA PRO A 90 -5.49 -14.85 20.64
C PRO A 90 -5.87 -13.37 20.84
N GLN A 91 -4.94 -12.53 21.30
CA GLN A 91 -5.15 -11.09 21.42
C GLN A 91 -5.38 -10.42 20.05
N THR A 92 -4.56 -10.75 19.06
CA THR A 92 -4.70 -10.22 17.69
C THR A 92 -6.00 -10.67 17.03
N ARG A 93 -6.42 -11.92 17.27
CA ARG A 93 -7.75 -12.42 16.89
C ARG A 93 -8.84 -11.54 17.51
N LYS A 94 -8.86 -11.40 18.84
CA LYS A 94 -9.85 -10.57 19.55
C LYS A 94 -9.93 -9.16 18.97
N HIS A 95 -8.79 -8.52 18.71
CA HIS A 95 -8.75 -7.20 18.08
C HIS A 95 -9.32 -7.19 16.67
N MET A 96 -8.99 -8.16 15.81
CA MET A 96 -9.56 -8.22 14.47
C MET A 96 -11.08 -8.44 14.49
N VAL A 97 -11.62 -9.26 15.40
CA VAL A 97 -13.09 -9.40 15.56
C VAL A 97 -13.73 -8.11 16.06
N GLN A 98 -13.10 -7.43 17.02
CA GLN A 98 -13.58 -6.12 17.48
C GLN A 98 -13.57 -5.09 16.35
N LEU A 99 -12.53 -5.09 15.51
CA LEU A 99 -12.45 -4.22 14.33
C LEU A 99 -13.52 -4.59 13.30
N ALA A 100 -13.71 -5.86 12.97
CA ALA A 100 -14.70 -6.31 11.99
C ALA A 100 -16.15 -6.00 12.39
N LYS A 101 -16.43 -5.94 13.71
CA LYS A 101 -17.74 -5.52 14.25
C LYS A 101 -17.98 -4.01 14.14
N LYS A 102 -16.94 -3.19 13.93
CA LYS A 102 -17.09 -1.74 13.74
C LYS A 102 -17.64 -1.46 12.33
N PRO A 103 -18.46 -0.42 12.13
CA PRO A 103 -18.92 -0.05 10.80
C PRO A 103 -17.75 0.42 9.93
N VAL A 104 -17.80 0.12 8.61
CA VAL A 104 -16.72 0.44 7.66
C VAL A 104 -16.31 1.92 7.70
N LYS A 105 -17.26 2.84 7.95
CA LYS A 105 -16.98 4.29 8.08
C LYS A 105 -16.02 4.63 9.23
N VAL A 106 -15.96 3.79 10.28
CA VAL A 106 -15.08 3.97 11.45
C VAL A 106 -13.72 3.31 11.23
N ILE A 107 -13.68 2.22 10.47
CA ILE A 107 -12.45 1.47 10.14
C ILE A 107 -11.67 2.16 9.01
N ASN A 108 -12.36 2.74 8.04
CA ASN A 108 -11.77 3.36 6.85
C ASN A 108 -11.16 4.73 7.22
N ILE A 109 -10.02 4.67 7.90
CA ILE A 109 -9.23 5.85 8.23
C ILE A 109 -8.51 6.30 6.94
N PRO A 110 -8.76 7.52 6.46
CA PRO A 110 -8.05 8.03 5.28
C PRO A 110 -6.53 7.97 5.50
N PHE A 111 -5.80 7.43 4.50
CA PHE A 111 -4.34 7.35 4.51
C PHE A 111 -3.64 8.70 4.75
N THR A 112 -4.31 9.80 4.41
CA THR A 112 -3.83 11.16 4.68
C THR A 112 -3.65 11.46 6.17
N ILE A 113 -4.35 10.76 7.06
CA ILE A 113 -4.29 10.95 8.52
C ILE A 113 -3.03 10.32 9.11
N PHE A 114 -2.65 9.12 8.66
CA PHE A 114 -1.47 8.39 9.11
C PHE A 114 -0.61 7.97 7.91
N PRO A 115 0.30 8.83 7.43
CA PRO A 115 1.21 8.45 6.35
C PRO A 115 2.14 7.32 6.83
N HIS A 116 2.28 6.27 6.02
CA HIS A 116 3.14 5.11 6.29
C HIS A 116 4.63 5.42 6.10
N THR A 117 4.97 6.56 5.52
CA THR A 117 6.36 6.99 5.29
C THR A 117 6.93 7.67 6.54
N LYS A 118 8.20 7.38 6.87
CA LYS A 118 8.96 8.14 7.87
C LYS A 118 8.79 9.64 7.57
N LYS A 119 8.55 10.49 8.58
CA LYS A 119 8.37 11.95 8.44
C LYS A 119 9.34 12.52 7.40
N THR A 120 8.87 12.73 6.18
CA THR A 120 9.69 13.37 5.15
C THR A 120 9.47 14.88 5.23
N LYS A 121 10.39 15.67 4.68
CA LYS A 121 10.19 17.13 4.52
C LYS A 121 8.90 17.46 3.77
N SER A 122 8.36 16.53 2.96
CA SER A 122 7.09 16.70 2.24
C SER A 122 5.86 16.57 3.15
N ASP A 123 5.91 15.74 4.19
CA ASP A 123 4.80 15.56 5.14
C ASP A 123 4.63 16.79 6.04
N SER A 124 5.75 17.40 6.45
CA SER A 124 5.72 18.66 7.20
C SER A 124 5.25 19.81 6.31
N GLN A 125 5.70 19.89 5.05
CA GLN A 125 5.17 20.88 4.09
C GLN A 125 3.67 20.70 3.84
N PHE A 126 3.16 19.48 3.72
CA PHE A 126 1.72 19.23 3.56
C PHE A 126 0.91 19.75 4.75
N ILE A 127 1.33 19.45 5.99
CA ILE A 127 0.66 19.94 7.21
C ILE A 127 0.82 21.47 7.35
N ASN A 128 1.97 22.01 6.95
CA ASN A 128 2.26 23.44 7.02
C ASN A 128 1.50 24.25 5.97
N ASN A 129 1.22 23.68 4.81
CA ASN A 129 0.44 24.28 3.73
C ASN A 129 -1.08 24.19 3.97
N MET A 130 -1.53 23.53 5.04
CA MET A 130 -2.94 23.57 5.44
C MET A 130 -3.29 24.87 6.15
N THR A 131 -4.50 25.36 5.90
CA THR A 131 -5.11 26.42 6.70
C THR A 131 -5.25 26.01 8.16
N LYS A 132 -5.19 26.98 9.09
CA LYS A 132 -5.30 26.77 10.54
C LYS A 132 -6.51 25.90 10.93
N LYS A 133 -7.66 26.13 10.30
CA LYS A 133 -8.91 25.36 10.50
C LYS A 133 -8.78 23.89 10.05
N LYS A 134 -8.17 23.64 8.89
CA LYS A 134 -7.93 22.28 8.37
C LYS A 134 -6.91 21.53 9.24
N ARG A 135 -5.85 22.22 9.69
CA ARG A 135 -4.83 21.65 10.58
C ARG A 135 -5.40 21.25 11.95
N ALA A 136 -6.25 22.07 12.56
CA ALA A 136 -6.93 21.74 13.81
C ALA A 136 -7.85 20.52 13.65
N ARG A 137 -8.64 20.48 12.57
CA ARG A 137 -9.48 19.31 12.24
C ARG A 137 -8.65 18.04 12.07
N PHE A 138 -7.51 18.15 11.38
CA PHE A 138 -6.58 17.04 11.17
C PHE A 138 -6.01 16.49 12.48
N TYR A 139 -5.58 17.35 13.42
CA TYR A 139 -5.11 16.91 14.74
C TYR A 139 -6.23 16.30 15.59
N LYS A 140 -7.44 16.86 15.54
CA LYS A 140 -8.62 16.28 16.22
C LYS A 140 -8.93 14.87 15.72
N LEU A 141 -8.87 14.66 14.40
CA LEU A 141 -9.03 13.34 13.79
C LEU A 141 -7.91 12.37 14.19
N ARG A 142 -6.65 12.81 14.20
CA ARG A 142 -5.53 11.99 14.68
C ARG A 142 -5.70 11.56 16.13
N LYS A 143 -6.12 12.47 17.01
CA LYS A 143 -6.37 12.17 18.42
C LYS A 143 -7.50 11.15 18.58
N HIS A 144 -8.60 11.35 17.83
CA HIS A 144 -9.74 10.45 17.83
C HIS A 144 -9.34 9.03 17.41
N TYR A 145 -8.69 8.86 16.25
CA TYR A 145 -8.32 7.54 15.74
C TYR A 145 -7.17 6.87 16.49
N LYS A 146 -6.34 7.61 17.24
CA LYS A 146 -5.32 7.03 18.14
C LYS A 146 -5.92 6.42 19.42
N ALA A 147 -7.10 6.86 19.82
CA ALA A 147 -7.77 6.42 21.03
C ALA A 147 -8.73 5.23 20.78
N ILE A 148 -8.87 4.79 19.52
CA ILE A 148 -9.72 3.68 19.07
C ILE A 148 -8.89 2.41 18.94
#